data_AF-A0A388QN93-F1
#
_entry.id   AF-A0A388QN93-F1
#
_cell.length_a   1.000
_cell.length_b   1.000
_cell.length_c   1.000
_cell.angle_alpha   90.00
_cell.angle_beta   90.00
_cell.angle_gamma   90.00
#
_symmetry.space_group_name_H-M   'P 1'
#
loop_
_entity.id
_entity.type
_entity.pdbx_description
1 polymer ?
#
loop_
_entity_poly.entity_id
_entity_poly.type
_entity_poly.pdbx_seq_one_letter_code
_entity_poly.pdbx_strand_id
1 'polypeptide(L)' 'MLKSLTIAGAPDQCIAQLQKFREAGIDLPTIQFNPVGDVLDSFRLFTDTFSEEK' A
#
# COMPACT_ATOMS: atom_id res chain seq x y z
N MET A 1 12.32 3.03 -12.81
CA MET A 1 11.44 4.19 -12.53
C MET A 1 10.06 3.77 -12.05
N LEU A 2 9.28 2.95 -12.78
CA LEU A 2 7.93 2.55 -12.32
C LEU A 2 7.93 1.88 -10.92
N LYS A 3 8.72 0.81 -10.75
CA LYS A 3 8.87 0.09 -9.48
C LYS A 3 9.49 0.90 -8.33
N SER A 4 10.00 2.10 -8.61
CA SER A 4 10.58 2.99 -7.62
C SER A 4 9.55 3.96 -7.04
N LEU A 5 8.37 4.06 -7.66
CA LEU A 5 7.31 5.03 -7.33
C LEU A 5 5.93 4.38 -7.12
N THR A 6 5.79 3.08 -7.40
CA THR A 6 4.51 2.36 -7.31
C THR A 6 4.62 1.15 -6.39
N ILE A 7 3.59 0.96 -5.55
CA ILE A 7 3.37 -0.25 -4.75
C ILE A 7 2.31 -1.09 -5.47
N ALA A 8 2.64 -2.34 -5.82
CA ALA A 8 1.71 -3.25 -6.47
C ALA A 8 2.05 -4.71 -6.20
N GLY A 9 1.04 -5.57 -6.20
CA GLY A 9 1.18 -7.02 -5.96
C GLY A 9 0.18 -7.52 -4.93
N ALA A 10 0.49 -8.66 -4.34
CA ALA A 10 -0.23 -9.20 -3.20
C ALA A 10 0.04 -8.37 -1.93
N PRO A 11 -0.82 -8.43 -0.89
CA PRO A 11 -0.69 -7.62 0.33
C PRO A 11 0.70 -7.67 0.99
N ASP A 12 1.30 -8.85 1.10
CA ASP A 12 2.64 -9.07 1.66
C ASP A 12 3.74 -8.37 0.85
N GLN A 13 3.63 -8.43 -0.48
CA GLN A 13 4.54 -7.74 -1.40
C GLN A 13 4.38 -6.22 -1.30
N CYS A 14 3.15 -5.74 -1.12
CA CYS A 14 2.84 -4.34 -0.96
C CYS A 14 3.41 -3.77 0.34
N ILE A 15 3.29 -4.50 1.46
CA ILE A 15 3.89 -4.14 2.75
C ILE A 15 5.42 -4.09 2.64
N ALA A 16 6.05 -5.11 2.04
CA ALA A 16 7.50 -5.15 1.84
C ALA A 16 8.00 -3.98 0.96
N GLN A 17 7.20 -3.53 -0.01
CA GLN A 17 7.51 -2.35 -0.81
C GLN A 17 7.35 -1.06 0.00
N LEU A 18 6.30 -0.91 0.80
CA LEU A 18 6.07 0.24 1.68
C LEU A 18 7.24 0.42 2.67
N GLN A 19 7.76 -0.67 3.24
CA GLN A 19 8.92 -0.61 4.15
C GLN A 19 10.16 -0.01 3.51
N LYS A 20 10.41 -0.25 2.21
CA LYS A 20 11.53 0.38 1.50
C LYS A 20 11.41 1.90 1.42
N PHE A 21 10.19 2.44 1.36
CA PHE A 21 9.97 3.89 1.40
C PHE A 21 10.25 4.43 2.81
N ARG A 22 9.85 3.71 3.87
CA ARG A 22 10.17 4.08 5.26
C ARG A 22 11.68 4.04 5.52
N GLU A 23 12.36 3.00 5.08
CA GLU A 23 13.84 2.87 5.16
C GLU A 23 14.57 3.99 4.40
N ALA A 24 13.95 4.56 3.37
CA ALA A 24 14.48 5.71 2.64
C ALA A 24 14.19 7.07 3.33
N GLY A 25 13.55 7.08 4.51
CA GLY A 25 13.24 8.27 5.29
C GLY A 25 11.86 8.89 5.02
N ILE A 26 10.92 8.15 4.42
CA ILE A 26 9.53 8.59 4.22
C ILE A 26 8.68 8.06 5.39
N ASP A 27 8.59 8.84 6.46
CA ASP A 27 7.94 8.42 7.70
C ASP A 27 6.40 8.50 7.67
N LEU A 28 5.84 9.34 6.80
CA LEU A 28 4.40 9.57 6.66
C LEU A 28 3.95 9.46 5.19
N PRO A 29 3.96 8.25 4.61
CA PRO A 29 3.58 8.06 3.21
C PRO A 29 2.08 8.31 3.01
N THR A 30 1.73 9.15 2.03
CA THR A 30 0.36 9.23 1.52
C THR A 30 0.19 8.21 0.41
N ILE A 31 -0.74 7.27 0.58
CA ILE A 31 -1.01 6.23 -0.41
C ILE A 31 -2.26 6.61 -1.20
N GLN A 32 -2.08 6.88 -2.51
CA GLN A 32 -3.20 7.05 -3.43
C GLN A 32 -3.59 5.68 -4.00
N PHE A 33 -4.88 5.35 -3.92
CA PHE A 33 -5.42 4.12 -4.49
C PHE A 33 -6.69 4.40 -5.28
N ASN A 34 -6.93 3.59 -6.31
CA ASN A 34 -8.16 3.61 -7.09
C ASN A 34 -8.84 2.24 -6.93
N PRO A 35 -10.06 2.16 -6.38
CA PRO A 35 -10.78 0.89 -6.25
C PRO A 35 -11.13 0.30 -7.63
N VAL A 36 -11.19 -1.03 -7.72
CA VAL A 36 -11.55 -1.76 -8.94
C VAL A 36 -12.55 -2.85 -8.59
N GLY A 37 -13.64 -2.93 -9.36
CA GLY A 37 -14.72 -3.87 -9.05
C GLY A 37 -15.60 -3.35 -7.91
N ASP A 38 -15.88 -4.20 -6.92
CA ASP A 38 -16.63 -3.77 -5.74
C ASP A 38 -15.80 -2.79 -4.89
N VAL A 39 -16.39 -1.63 -4.65
CA VAL A 39 -15.72 -0.52 -3.95
C VAL A 39 -15.46 -0.90 -2.50
N LEU A 40 -16.41 -1.56 -1.83
CA LEU A 40 -16.31 -1.89 -0.41
C LEU A 40 -15.23 -2.95 -0.18
N ASP A 41 -15.19 -3.99 -1.03
CA ASP A 41 -14.18 -5.03 -0.95
C ASP A 41 -12.77 -4.47 -1.26
N SER A 42 -12.66 -3.57 -2.23
CA SER A 42 -11.40 -2.87 -2.53
C SER A 42 -10.90 -2.04 -1.35
N PHE A 43 -11.80 -1.27 -0.70
CA PHE A 43 -11.46 -0.47 0.48
C PHE A 43 -11.09 -1.36 1.67
N ARG A 44 -11.82 -2.45 1.91
CA ARG A 44 -11.51 -3.43 2.97
C ARG A 44 -10.13 -4.04 2.77
N LEU A 45 -9.84 -4.55 1.56
CA LEU A 45 -8.52 -5.10 1.26
C LEU A 45 -7.41 -4.07 1.48
N PHE A 46 -7.65 -2.81 1.09
CA PHE A 46 -6.70 -1.72 1.29
C PHE A 46 -6.44 -1.45 2.78
N THR A 47 -7.49 -1.28 3.58
CA THR A 47 -7.36 -1.05 5.03
C THR A 47 -6.75 -2.25 5.74
N ASP A 48 -7.19 -3.47 5.43
CA ASP A 48 -6.64 -4.70 6.03
C ASP A 48 -5.15 -4.90 5.71
N THR A 49 -4.69 -4.38 4.56
CA THR A 49 -3.28 -4.46 4.13
C THR A 49 -2.40 -3.40 4.80
N PHE A 50 -2.88 -2.16 4.93
CA PHE A 50 -2.03 -1.01 5.27
C PHE A 50 -2.37 -0.33 6.60
N SER A 51 -3.52 -0.60 7.20
CA SER A 51 -3.83 -0.11 8.55
C SER A 51 -3.06 -0.96 9.56
N GLU A 52 -2.01 -0.39 10.14
CA GLU A 52 -1.27 -0.97 11.27
C GLU A 52 -2.10 -0.97 12.59
N GLU A 53 -3.44 -1.07 12.55
CA GLU A 53 -4.23 -1.26 13.79
C GLU A 53 -4.02 -2.68 14.33
N LYS A 54 -3.02 -2.79 15.21
CA LYS A 54 -3.02 -3.70 16.36
C LYS A 54 -2.65 -2.94 17.62
#